data_AF-A0A9W9ZRB9-F1
#
_entry.id   AF-A0A9W9ZRB9-F1
#
_cell.length_a   1.000
_cell.length_b   1.000
_cell.length_c   1.000
_cell.angle_alpha   90.00
_cell.angle_beta   90.00
_cell.angle_gamma   90.00
#
_symmetry.space_group_name_H-M   'P 1'
#
loop_
_entity.id
_entity.type
_entity.pdbx_description
1 polymer ?
#
loop_
_entity_poly.entity_id
_entity_poly.type
_entity_poly.pdbx_seq_one_letter_code
_entity_poly.pdbx_strand_id
1 'polypeptide(L)'
;MDCTMISLNEVKQHQPSVDEMRSLAANRPRTNVLGKDFVIYPEVFHPELTLDLTEYVNEEILKVINGELTKKSEETSFDFLEVGCGAGYIAILTALASEKCHVWATDINEAAVKNTIENAKLHGVDARLKAVTADVFDHNILAGKEFDMIYWNMPWVGQNTEPGTEVDVLMRSLLDPGYQSIRRYLLEAKKFLKKTGRIFALFSFNYGSEELFKRVVNETGWKYKIYSTNNFHVGIGDEQQESDMDCTMSSLAEAKQHTPTLDEMRSLAANRPQTSVLGKDFLVYPEVYYPDTSFDITEYMNEEILKVINGELRKKSEEKSFDFLEVGCGAGYTAILTALASEKCHVWATDINETTVKKTIENAKLHGVDARLKAATADVFDHKIFAGK
;
A
#
# COMPACT_ATOMS: atom_id res chain seq x y z
N MET A 1 34.03 5.09 -2.99
CA MET A 1 32.91 5.71 -3.70
C MET A 1 31.82 5.94 -2.68
N ASP A 2 31.92 7.09 -2.02
CA ASP A 2 30.86 7.97 -1.52
C ASP A 2 29.46 7.40 -1.22
N CYS A 3 29.17 7.34 0.09
CA CYS A 3 27.86 7.14 0.73
C CYS A 3 26.80 8.21 0.34
N THR A 4 27.16 9.20 -0.49
CA THR A 4 26.32 10.32 -0.94
C THR A 4 25.51 10.04 -2.21
N MET A 5 25.58 8.82 -2.78
CA MET A 5 24.77 8.43 -3.95
C MET A 5 23.49 7.66 -3.62
N ILE A 6 23.31 7.21 -2.36
CA ILE A 6 22.07 6.57 -1.87
C ILE A 6 21.04 7.63 -1.42
N SER A 7 21.47 8.88 -1.23
CA SER A 7 20.60 10.03 -0.96
C SER A 7 19.96 10.64 -2.22
N LEU A 8 19.70 9.84 -3.26
CA LEU A 8 18.86 10.25 -4.41
C LEU A 8 17.36 10.13 -4.08
N ASN A 9 17.06 10.62 -2.88
CA ASN A 9 15.93 11.42 -2.43
C ASN A 9 14.56 10.73 -2.50
N GLU A 10 14.19 10.06 -1.41
CA GLU A 10 12.82 9.61 -1.08
C GLU A 10 11.78 10.72 -1.35
N VAL A 11 12.16 11.99 -1.20
CA VAL A 11 11.36 13.15 -1.62
C VAL A 11 11.04 13.14 -3.13
N LYS A 12 12.01 12.86 -4.00
CA LYS A 12 11.79 12.74 -5.45
C LYS A 12 10.91 11.54 -5.78
N GLN A 13 11.10 10.41 -5.08
CA GLN A 13 10.29 9.20 -5.28
C GLN A 13 8.81 9.45 -5.01
N HIS A 14 8.48 10.23 -3.98
CA HIS A 14 7.10 10.54 -3.61
C HIS A 14 6.54 11.81 -4.26
N GLN A 15 7.35 12.55 -5.04
CA GLN A 15 6.92 13.78 -5.71
C GLN A 15 5.75 13.55 -6.69
N PRO A 16 5.72 12.47 -7.50
CA PRO A 16 4.57 12.19 -8.37
C PRO A 16 3.26 12.10 -7.60
N SER A 17 3.25 11.45 -6.43
CA SER A 17 2.04 11.34 -5.59
C SER A 17 1.58 12.70 -5.08
N VAL A 18 2.52 13.57 -4.70
CA VAL A 18 2.20 14.95 -4.27
C VAL A 18 1.60 15.75 -5.42
N ASP A 19 2.16 15.62 -6.62
CA ASP A 19 1.66 16.31 -7.81
C ASP A 19 0.28 15.78 -8.22
N GLU A 20 0.05 14.46 -8.11
CA GLU A 20 -1.24 13.84 -8.37
C GLU A 20 -2.30 14.27 -7.35
N MET A 21 -1.99 14.28 -6.05
CA MET A 21 -2.91 14.78 -5.01
C MET A 21 -3.33 16.23 -5.27
N ARG A 22 -2.38 17.10 -5.66
CA ARG A 22 -2.68 18.49 -6.05
C ARG A 22 -3.59 18.55 -7.27
N SER A 23 -3.30 17.76 -8.29
CA SER A 23 -4.11 17.68 -9.51
C SER A 23 -5.53 17.22 -9.20
N LEU A 24 -5.68 16.19 -8.37
CA LEU A 24 -6.96 15.69 -7.91
C LEU A 24 -7.75 16.75 -7.15
N ALA A 25 -7.15 17.41 -6.16
CA ALA A 25 -7.82 18.47 -5.41
C ALA A 25 -8.21 19.67 -6.29
N ALA A 26 -7.38 20.05 -7.27
CA ALA A 26 -7.69 21.14 -8.19
C ALA A 26 -8.87 20.82 -9.13
N ASN A 27 -8.97 19.57 -9.60
CA ASN A 27 -10.01 19.15 -10.55
C ASN A 27 -11.27 18.59 -9.88
N ARG A 28 -11.11 18.02 -8.68
CA ARG A 28 -12.14 17.37 -7.86
C ARG A 28 -11.93 17.78 -6.39
N PRO A 29 -12.33 19.00 -6.00
CA PRO A 29 -12.09 19.54 -4.65
C PRO A 29 -12.99 18.90 -3.58
N ARG A 30 -13.59 17.74 -3.86
CA ARG A 30 -14.49 17.04 -2.96
C ARG A 30 -14.31 15.54 -3.05
N THR A 31 -14.33 14.90 -1.89
CA THR A 31 -14.30 13.45 -1.77
C THR A 31 -15.34 12.98 -0.74
N ASN A 32 -15.70 11.70 -0.80
CA ASN A 32 -16.60 11.08 0.16
C ASN A 32 -15.83 10.03 0.95
N VAL A 33 -15.86 10.12 2.27
CA VAL A 33 -15.23 9.15 3.18
C VAL A 33 -16.29 8.69 4.16
N LEU A 34 -16.60 7.40 4.17
CA LEU A 34 -17.62 6.78 5.03
C LEU A 34 -18.99 7.48 4.93
N GLY A 35 -19.39 7.88 3.73
CA GLY A 35 -20.68 8.52 3.48
C GLY A 35 -20.74 10.00 3.90
N LYS A 36 -19.60 10.65 4.17
CA LYS A 36 -19.49 12.07 4.50
C LYS A 36 -18.67 12.81 3.45
N ASP A 37 -19.15 13.97 3.03
CA ASP A 37 -18.53 14.78 1.99
C ASP A 37 -17.51 15.75 2.59
N PHE A 38 -16.28 15.73 2.08
CA PHE A 38 -15.21 16.63 2.50
C PHE A 38 -14.78 17.50 1.33
N VAL A 39 -14.57 18.79 1.58
CA VAL A 39 -13.81 19.68 0.69
C VAL A 39 -12.32 19.41 0.91
N ILE A 40 -11.54 19.33 -0.16
CA ILE A 40 -10.09 19.08 -0.10
C ILE A 40 -9.33 20.22 -0.78
N TYR A 41 -8.37 20.82 -0.06
CA TYR A 41 -7.49 21.86 -0.60
C TYR A 41 -6.30 21.25 -1.35
N PRO A 42 -5.74 21.95 -2.37
CA PRO A 42 -4.58 21.46 -3.13
C PRO A 42 -3.34 21.14 -2.30
N GLU A 43 -3.14 21.82 -1.17
CA GLU A 43 -1.99 21.61 -0.28
C GLU A 43 -2.24 20.53 0.78
N VAL A 44 -3.35 19.81 0.72
CA VAL A 44 -3.79 18.85 1.75
C VAL A 44 -3.90 17.45 1.14
N PHE A 45 -3.63 16.43 1.96
CA PHE A 45 -3.69 15.03 1.56
C PHE A 45 -5.04 14.66 0.92
N HIS A 46 -5.00 14.24 -0.33
CA HIS A 46 -6.17 13.79 -1.08
C HIS A 46 -6.28 12.25 -1.00
N PRO A 47 -7.41 11.68 -0.56
CA PRO A 47 -7.47 10.28 -0.17
C PRO A 47 -7.70 9.34 -1.35
N GLU A 48 -8.00 9.84 -2.56
CA GLU A 48 -8.32 8.99 -3.72
C GLU A 48 -7.26 7.91 -4.00
N LEU A 49 -5.97 8.22 -3.82
CA LEU A 49 -4.87 7.27 -4.04
C LEU A 49 -4.87 6.12 -3.02
N THR A 50 -5.59 6.27 -1.92
CA THR A 50 -5.64 5.36 -0.79
C THR A 50 -7.04 5.34 -0.15
N LEU A 51 -8.10 5.43 -0.96
CA LEU A 51 -9.44 5.69 -0.42
C LEU A 51 -9.90 4.55 0.48
N ASP A 52 -9.73 3.30 0.03
CA ASP A 52 -10.06 2.10 0.80
C ASP A 52 -9.30 2.03 2.12
N LEU A 53 -8.02 2.41 2.12
CA LEU A 53 -7.20 2.49 3.33
C LEU A 53 -7.71 3.59 4.26
N THR A 54 -8.02 4.76 3.70
CA THR A 54 -8.54 5.90 4.45
C THR A 54 -9.86 5.53 5.12
N GLU A 55 -10.80 4.93 4.38
CA GLU A 55 -12.08 4.48 4.92
C GLU A 55 -11.91 3.42 6.00
N TYR A 56 -11.10 2.39 5.74
CA TYR A 56 -10.83 1.33 6.71
C TYR A 56 -10.27 1.87 8.03
N VAL A 57 -9.25 2.73 7.98
CA VAL A 57 -8.62 3.26 9.19
C VAL A 57 -9.58 4.16 9.97
N ASN A 58 -10.35 5.00 9.28
CA ASN A 58 -11.36 5.82 9.93
C ASN A 58 -12.43 4.94 10.59
N GLU A 59 -12.87 3.87 9.93
CA GLU A 59 -13.85 2.94 10.47
C GLU A 59 -13.34 2.22 11.74
N GLU A 60 -12.10 1.73 11.70
CA GLU A 60 -11.48 1.02 12.84
C GLU A 60 -11.30 1.94 14.06
N ILE A 61 -10.86 3.18 13.85
CA ILE A 61 -10.73 4.15 14.94
C ILE A 61 -12.09 4.57 15.48
N LEU A 62 -13.11 4.75 14.63
CA LEU A 62 -14.48 5.01 15.08
C LEU A 62 -15.04 3.86 15.92
N LYS A 63 -14.76 2.60 15.58
CA LYS A 63 -15.14 1.44 16.42
C LYS A 63 -14.53 1.56 17.82
N VAL A 64 -13.27 1.99 17.92
CA VAL A 64 -12.62 2.21 19.22
C VAL A 64 -13.28 3.34 19.99
N ILE A 65 -13.49 4.49 19.34
CA ILE A 65 -14.11 5.68 19.93
C ILE A 65 -15.49 5.35 20.46
N ASN A 66 -16.34 4.70 19.65
CA ASN A 66 -17.67 4.26 20.05
C ASN A 66 -17.60 3.32 21.26
N GLY A 67 -16.66 2.36 21.26
CA GLY A 67 -16.40 1.50 22.41
C GLY A 67 -16.04 2.27 23.69
N GLU A 68 -15.19 3.29 23.62
CA GLU A 68 -14.85 4.13 24.79
C GLU A 68 -16.02 5.03 25.22
N LEU A 69 -16.80 5.55 24.29
CA LEU A 69 -18.00 6.35 24.57
C LEU A 69 -19.06 5.56 25.35
N THR A 70 -19.25 4.27 25.05
CA THR A 70 -20.21 3.42 25.82
C THR A 70 -19.86 3.28 27.30
N LYS A 71 -18.60 3.49 27.68
CA LYS A 71 -18.13 3.39 29.06
C LYS A 71 -18.29 4.70 29.83
N LYS A 72 -18.58 5.81 29.15
CA LYS A 72 -18.71 7.14 29.75
C LYS A 72 -20.16 7.41 30.15
N SER A 73 -20.34 8.00 31.33
CA SER A 73 -21.65 8.51 31.76
C SER A 73 -22.16 9.63 30.83
N GLU A 74 -23.43 9.99 30.96
CA GLU A 74 -24.03 11.09 30.16
C GLU A 74 -23.32 12.43 30.35
N GLU A 75 -22.79 12.68 31.55
CA GLU A 75 -22.17 13.96 31.91
C GLU A 75 -20.67 14.04 31.60
N THR A 76 -20.03 12.94 31.18
CA THR A 76 -18.57 12.90 30.97
C THR A 76 -18.22 13.13 29.50
N SER A 77 -17.44 14.17 29.21
CA SER A 77 -16.90 14.41 27.86
C SER A 77 -15.89 13.33 27.44
N PHE A 78 -15.78 13.12 26.13
CA PHE A 78 -14.70 12.38 25.51
C PHE A 78 -13.82 13.40 24.78
N ASP A 79 -12.64 13.68 25.35
CA ASP A 79 -11.71 14.66 24.78
C ASP A 79 -10.75 13.92 23.85
N PHE A 80 -10.79 14.25 22.56
CA PHE A 80 -10.01 13.64 21.50
C PHE A 80 -9.04 14.64 20.90
N LEU A 81 -7.78 14.24 20.68
CA LEU A 81 -6.80 15.00 19.93
C LEU A 81 -6.38 14.22 18.68
N GLU A 82 -6.57 14.84 17.51
CA GLU A 82 -5.92 14.41 16.28
C GLU A 82 -4.65 15.24 16.07
N VAL A 83 -3.52 14.57 15.86
CA VAL A 83 -2.29 15.17 15.33
C VAL A 83 -2.25 14.92 13.83
N GLY A 84 -1.77 15.89 13.04
CA GLY A 84 -1.74 15.82 11.57
C GLY A 84 -3.12 15.71 10.94
N CYS A 85 -4.02 16.64 11.25
CA CYS A 85 -5.44 16.48 10.94
C CYS A 85 -5.81 16.55 9.44
N GLY A 86 -4.94 17.06 8.56
CA GLY A 86 -5.22 17.09 7.12
C GLY A 86 -6.54 17.78 6.79
N ALA A 87 -7.45 17.10 6.08
CA ALA A 87 -8.79 17.59 5.77
C ALA A 87 -9.80 17.38 6.91
N GLY A 88 -9.39 16.76 8.02
CA GLY A 88 -10.18 16.56 9.23
C GLY A 88 -11.05 15.30 9.23
N TYR A 89 -10.71 14.27 8.45
CA TYR A 89 -11.54 13.07 8.29
C TYR A 89 -11.97 12.48 9.63
N ILE A 90 -11.01 12.05 10.47
CA ILE A 90 -11.35 11.42 11.75
C ILE A 90 -11.77 12.45 12.79
N ALA A 91 -11.21 13.67 12.85
CA ALA A 91 -11.66 14.72 13.77
C ALA A 91 -13.16 15.01 13.60
N ILE A 92 -13.63 15.16 12.36
CA ILE A 92 -15.04 15.45 12.06
C ILE A 92 -15.91 14.24 12.32
N LEU A 93 -15.50 13.05 11.88
CA LEU A 93 -16.23 11.81 12.16
C LEU A 93 -16.34 11.55 13.68
N THR A 94 -15.30 11.85 14.44
CA THR A 94 -15.29 11.76 15.92
C THR A 94 -16.27 12.74 16.54
N ALA A 95 -16.29 13.99 16.09
CA ALA A 95 -17.23 14.98 16.58
C ALA A 95 -18.69 14.60 16.24
N LEU A 96 -18.92 13.99 15.07
CA LEU A 96 -20.23 13.50 14.65
C LEU A 96 -20.69 12.24 15.43
N ALA A 97 -19.76 11.44 15.96
CA ALA A 97 -20.09 10.20 16.66
C ALA A 97 -20.92 10.43 17.94
N SER A 98 -20.70 11.54 18.63
CA SER A 98 -21.46 11.91 19.82
C SER A 98 -21.31 13.39 20.17
N GLU A 99 -22.37 13.99 20.72
CA GLU A 99 -22.30 15.33 21.34
C GLU A 99 -21.32 15.41 22.52
N LYS A 100 -20.95 14.26 23.11
CA LYS A 100 -19.93 14.18 24.17
C LYS A 100 -18.50 14.37 23.65
N CYS A 101 -18.27 14.23 22.35
CA CYS A 101 -16.95 14.33 21.76
C CYS A 101 -16.54 15.80 21.64
N HIS A 102 -15.47 16.17 22.35
CA HIS A 102 -14.80 17.45 22.19
C HIS A 102 -13.47 17.18 21.48
N VAL A 103 -13.27 17.81 20.34
CA VAL A 103 -12.18 17.49 19.43
C VAL A 103 -11.19 18.64 19.34
N TRP A 104 -9.92 18.32 19.47
CA TRP A 104 -8.80 19.16 19.13
C TRP A 104 -8.07 18.53 17.96
N ALA A 105 -7.57 19.37 17.07
CA ALA A 105 -6.85 18.96 15.89
C ALA A 105 -5.61 19.85 15.74
N THR A 106 -4.46 19.25 15.48
CA THR A 106 -3.23 19.97 15.13
C THR A 106 -2.74 19.53 13.78
N ASP A 107 -2.15 20.47 13.04
CA ASP A 107 -1.39 20.16 11.83
C ASP A 107 -0.29 21.20 11.64
N ILE A 108 0.87 20.79 11.11
CA ILE A 108 1.95 21.73 10.79
C ILE A 108 1.59 22.57 9.55
N ASN A 109 0.69 22.05 8.70
CA ASN A 109 0.20 22.70 7.50
C ASN A 109 -0.98 23.63 7.81
N GLU A 110 -0.79 24.95 7.65
CA GLU A 110 -1.85 25.93 7.82
C GLU A 110 -3.04 25.70 6.89
N ALA A 111 -2.82 25.19 5.67
CA ALA A 111 -3.89 24.87 4.73
C ALA A 111 -4.74 23.70 5.24
N ALA A 112 -4.14 22.67 5.85
CA ALA A 112 -4.86 21.56 6.48
C ALA A 112 -5.75 22.03 7.63
N VAL A 113 -5.24 22.93 8.47
CA VAL A 113 -6.04 23.52 9.57
C VAL A 113 -7.24 24.29 9.03
N LYS A 114 -7.04 25.15 8.03
CA LYS A 114 -8.15 25.87 7.37
C LYS A 114 -9.15 24.92 6.75
N ASN A 115 -8.67 23.88 6.07
CA ASN A 115 -9.50 22.89 5.42
C ASN A 115 -10.32 22.08 6.44
N THR A 116 -9.73 21.66 7.55
CA THR A 116 -10.41 21.00 8.67
C THR A 116 -11.49 21.91 9.28
N ILE A 117 -11.21 23.20 9.46
CA ILE A 117 -12.20 24.17 9.97
C ILE A 117 -13.38 24.32 8.99
N GLU A 118 -13.12 24.40 7.69
CA GLU A 118 -14.18 24.45 6.68
C GLU A 118 -15.04 23.18 6.71
N ASN A 119 -14.41 22.01 6.74
CA ASN A 119 -15.14 20.74 6.80
C ASN A 119 -15.90 20.58 8.14
N ALA A 120 -15.39 21.10 9.25
CA ALA A 120 -16.11 21.11 10.52
C ALA A 120 -17.39 21.96 10.44
N LYS A 121 -17.34 23.12 9.78
CA LYS A 121 -18.52 23.96 9.51
C LYS A 121 -19.50 23.29 8.56
N LEU A 122 -18.99 22.65 7.51
CA LEU A 122 -19.81 21.89 6.55
C LEU A 122 -20.66 20.82 7.24
N HIS A 123 -20.14 20.22 8.30
CA HIS A 123 -20.82 19.18 9.08
C HIS A 123 -21.50 19.69 10.36
N GLY A 124 -21.46 20.99 10.65
CA GLY A 124 -22.08 21.59 11.84
C GLY A 124 -21.46 21.18 13.18
N VAL A 125 -20.17 20.82 13.20
CA VAL A 125 -19.44 20.38 14.40
C VAL A 125 -18.36 21.38 14.87
N ASP A 126 -18.28 22.55 14.23
CA ASP A 126 -17.28 23.59 14.50
C ASP A 126 -17.34 24.17 15.93
N ALA A 127 -18.47 24.05 16.62
CA ALA A 127 -18.59 24.41 18.03
C ALA A 127 -17.81 23.46 18.98
N ARG A 128 -17.61 22.21 18.57
CA ARG A 128 -16.96 21.14 19.37
C ARG A 128 -15.59 20.73 18.84
N LEU A 129 -15.16 21.26 17.69
CA LEU A 129 -13.89 20.96 17.05
C LEU A 129 -13.02 22.22 16.95
N LYS A 130 -11.82 22.16 17.53
CA LYS A 130 -10.82 23.23 17.44
C LYS A 130 -9.57 22.75 16.72
N ALA A 131 -9.30 23.29 15.53
CA ALA A 131 -8.08 23.02 14.80
C ALA A 131 -7.09 24.19 14.90
N VAL A 132 -5.80 23.92 15.07
CA VAL A 132 -4.74 24.93 15.15
C VAL A 132 -3.48 24.49 14.40
N THR A 133 -2.73 25.46 13.87
CA THR A 133 -1.42 25.18 13.28
C THR A 133 -0.40 24.95 14.38
N ALA A 134 0.17 23.75 14.43
CA ALA A 134 1.11 23.34 15.46
C ALA A 134 2.03 22.23 14.94
N ASP A 135 3.26 22.23 15.43
CA ASP A 135 4.18 21.11 15.24
C ASP A 135 3.93 20.07 16.35
N VAL A 136 3.24 18.99 15.97
CA VAL A 136 2.76 17.93 16.88
C VAL A 136 1.90 18.51 18.02
N PHE A 137 2.47 18.73 19.22
CA PHE A 137 1.78 19.26 20.40
C PHE A 137 2.15 20.72 20.71
N ASP A 138 2.98 21.37 19.89
CA ASP A 138 3.54 22.69 20.17
C ASP A 138 2.54 23.83 19.90
N HIS A 139 1.52 23.93 20.75
CA HIS A 139 0.57 25.03 20.74
C HIS A 139 -0.06 25.28 22.11
N ASN A 140 -0.22 26.55 22.48
CA ASN A 140 -0.74 26.96 23.78
C ASN A 140 -2.19 26.52 24.04
N ILE A 141 -2.98 26.23 23.01
CA ILE A 141 -4.35 25.71 23.15
C ILE A 141 -4.39 24.35 23.85
N LEU A 142 -3.30 23.60 23.78
CA LEU A 142 -3.14 22.29 24.42
C LEU A 142 -2.59 22.41 25.86
N ALA A 143 -2.19 23.61 26.30
CA ALA A 143 -1.62 23.79 27.63
C ALA A 143 -2.62 23.39 28.73
N GLY A 144 -2.21 22.47 29.60
CA GLY A 144 -3.05 21.93 30.68
C GLY A 144 -4.19 21.02 30.20
N LYS A 145 -4.23 20.64 28.92
CA LYS A 145 -5.19 19.66 28.39
C LYS A 145 -4.68 18.25 28.56
N GLU A 146 -5.61 17.36 28.87
CA GLU A 146 -5.40 15.92 28.87
C GLU A 146 -6.52 15.27 28.05
N PHE A 147 -6.19 14.26 27.25
CA PHE A 147 -7.10 13.63 26.30
C PHE A 147 -7.40 12.19 26.71
N ASP A 148 -8.64 11.76 26.43
CA ASP A 148 -9.05 10.35 26.52
C ASP A 148 -8.40 9.54 25.39
N MET A 149 -8.21 10.16 24.23
CA MET A 149 -7.57 9.55 23.09
C MET A 149 -6.76 10.58 22.30
N ILE A 150 -5.52 10.21 21.96
CA ILE A 150 -4.68 10.93 21.00
C ILE A 150 -4.48 10.01 19.81
N TYR A 151 -4.71 10.51 18.61
CA TYR A 151 -4.59 9.76 17.37
C TYR A 151 -3.74 10.52 16.36
N TRP A 152 -2.96 9.80 15.57
CA TRP A 152 -2.30 10.35 14.40
C TRP A 152 -2.32 9.34 13.25
N ASN A 153 -2.87 9.74 12.11
CA ASN A 153 -2.51 9.13 10.83
C ASN A 153 -1.13 9.68 10.42
N MET A 154 -0.07 9.10 10.97
CA MET A 154 1.29 9.62 10.78
C MET A 154 1.81 9.37 9.37
N PRO A 155 2.74 10.20 8.86
CA PRO A 155 3.58 9.83 7.72
C PRO A 155 4.30 8.50 7.99
N TRP A 156 4.42 7.64 6.98
CA TRP A 156 5.07 6.32 7.13
C TRP A 156 6.48 6.29 6.54
N VAL A 157 6.80 7.15 5.57
CA VAL A 157 8.12 7.19 4.92
C VAL A 157 9.02 8.26 5.54
N GLY A 158 10.29 8.32 5.15
CA GLY A 158 11.27 9.26 5.69
C GLY A 158 12.48 8.59 6.34
N GLN A 159 12.53 7.26 6.39
CA GLN A 159 13.64 6.48 6.94
C GLN A 159 14.97 6.71 6.21
N ASN A 160 14.91 7.11 4.94
CA ASN A 160 16.08 7.36 4.09
C ASN A 160 16.29 8.86 3.83
N THR A 161 15.60 9.72 4.58
CA THR A 161 15.71 11.17 4.49
C THR A 161 16.34 11.72 5.76
N GLU A 162 17.41 12.51 5.61
CA GLU A 162 18.16 13.10 6.72
C GLU A 162 17.25 13.98 7.61
N PRO A 163 17.30 13.85 8.94
CA PRO A 163 16.61 14.75 9.86
C PRO A 163 16.88 16.23 9.57
N GLY A 164 15.83 17.05 9.57
CA GLY A 164 15.94 18.47 9.27
C GLY A 164 15.96 18.80 7.76
N THR A 165 15.82 17.80 6.89
CA THR A 165 15.56 18.04 5.47
C THR A 165 14.25 18.81 5.31
N GLU A 166 14.32 19.97 4.67
CA GLU A 166 13.13 20.72 4.29
C GLU A 166 12.43 20.03 3.13
N VAL A 167 11.16 19.73 3.33
CA VAL A 167 10.29 19.09 2.33
C VAL A 167 9.03 19.92 2.16
N ASP A 168 8.42 19.77 0.98
CA ASP A 168 7.15 20.37 0.64
C ASP A 168 6.08 20.10 1.72
N VAL A 169 5.22 21.08 1.99
CA VAL A 169 4.23 21.00 3.08
C VAL A 169 3.25 19.82 2.92
N LEU A 170 2.87 19.48 1.68
CA LEU A 170 2.04 18.31 1.40
C LEU A 170 2.86 17.01 1.48
N MET A 171 4.14 17.05 1.08
CA MET A 171 5.04 15.90 1.27
C MET A 171 5.14 15.47 2.75
N ARG A 172 5.04 16.41 3.70
CA ARG A 172 5.02 16.11 5.14
C ARG A 172 3.86 15.22 5.58
N SER A 173 2.79 15.06 4.78
CA SER A 173 1.72 14.10 5.07
C SER A 173 2.12 12.65 4.79
N LEU A 174 3.20 12.43 4.01
CA LEU A 174 3.73 11.12 3.65
C LEU A 174 5.05 10.82 4.36
N LEU A 175 5.91 11.84 4.45
CA LEU A 175 7.33 11.73 4.77
C LEU A 175 7.70 12.51 6.04
N ASP A 176 8.27 11.81 7.03
CA ASP A 176 8.87 12.39 8.24
C ASP A 176 10.37 12.06 8.29
N PRO A 177 11.25 13.01 7.93
CA PRO A 177 12.69 12.77 7.84
C PRO A 177 13.27 12.19 9.13
N GLY A 178 13.79 10.95 9.07
CA GLY A 178 14.34 10.20 10.20
C GLY A 178 13.35 9.97 11.35
N TYR A 179 12.04 9.99 11.08
CA TYR A 179 10.97 9.79 12.05
C TYR A 179 11.03 10.77 13.25
N GLN A 180 11.46 12.02 13.00
CA GLN A 180 11.61 13.05 14.04
C GLN A 180 10.27 13.42 14.68
N SER A 181 9.24 13.59 13.86
CA SER A 181 7.90 13.95 14.29
C SER A 181 7.22 12.78 15.01
N ILE A 182 7.40 11.54 14.52
CA ILE A 182 6.94 10.31 15.20
C ILE A 182 7.60 10.17 16.58
N ARG A 183 8.91 10.43 16.67
CA ARG A 183 9.65 10.43 17.94
C ARG A 183 9.10 11.44 18.92
N ARG A 184 8.84 12.67 18.47
CA ARG A 184 8.23 13.72 19.32
C ARG A 184 6.83 13.37 19.74
N TYR A 185 5.99 12.87 18.82
CA TYR A 185 4.65 12.39 19.11
C TYR A 185 4.65 11.40 20.27
N LEU A 186 5.49 10.36 20.20
CA LEU A 186 5.58 9.38 21.26
C LEU A 186 6.20 9.96 22.55
N LEU A 187 7.26 10.75 22.47
CA LEU A 187 7.93 11.30 23.64
C LEU A 187 7.01 12.25 24.45
N GLU A 188 6.25 13.10 23.75
CA GLU A 188 5.49 14.19 24.36
C GLU A 188 4.07 13.79 24.74
N ALA A 189 3.45 12.82 24.05
CA ALA A 189 2.06 12.40 24.29
C ALA A 189 1.74 12.05 25.75
N LYS A 190 2.72 11.52 26.50
CA LYS A 190 2.56 11.19 27.93
C LYS A 190 2.08 12.37 28.77
N LYS A 191 2.44 13.61 28.40
CA LYS A 191 2.06 14.85 29.10
C LYS A 191 0.62 15.28 28.84
N PHE A 192 0.02 14.77 27.76
CA PHE A 192 -1.30 15.16 27.27
C PHE A 192 -2.32 14.04 27.40
N LEU A 193 -1.96 12.90 28.02
CA LEU A 193 -2.90 11.79 28.22
C LEU A 193 -3.50 11.85 29.61
N LYS A 194 -4.83 11.67 29.68
CA LYS A 194 -5.50 11.33 30.94
C LYS A 194 -4.91 10.03 31.49
N LYS A 195 -5.08 9.76 32.79
CA LYS A 195 -4.61 8.51 33.43
C LYS A 195 -5.11 7.23 32.74
N THR A 196 -6.31 7.27 32.17
CA THR A 196 -6.92 6.17 31.40
C THR A 196 -6.85 6.39 29.88
N GLY A 197 -6.16 7.45 29.45
CA GLY A 197 -6.06 7.86 28.06
C GLY A 197 -5.23 6.87 27.24
N ARG A 198 -5.48 6.86 25.94
CA ARG A 198 -4.82 5.94 25.01
C ARG A 198 -4.28 6.71 23.80
N ILE A 199 -3.14 6.25 23.31
CA ILE A 199 -2.52 6.76 22.08
C ILE A 199 -2.69 5.75 20.96
N PHE A 200 -3.03 6.23 19.77
CA PHE A 200 -3.19 5.44 18.56
C PHE A 200 -2.40 6.06 17.41
N ALA A 201 -1.99 5.21 16.48
CA ALA A 201 -1.22 5.55 15.31
C ALA A 201 -1.60 4.62 14.16
N LEU A 202 -1.71 5.15 12.94
CA LEU A 202 -1.62 4.32 11.75
C LEU A 202 -0.16 4.22 11.32
N PHE A 203 0.33 3.03 10.99
CA PHE A 203 1.65 2.87 10.41
C PHE A 203 1.64 1.74 9.39
N SER A 204 2.30 1.93 8.25
CA SER A 204 2.49 0.88 7.26
C SER A 204 3.88 0.28 7.38
N PHE A 205 3.97 -1.00 7.76
CA PHE A 205 5.24 -1.72 7.82
C PHE A 205 5.81 -2.12 6.45
N ASN A 206 5.00 -1.98 5.39
CA ASN A 206 5.44 -2.28 4.02
C ASN A 206 6.09 -1.06 3.35
N TYR A 207 5.67 0.16 3.72
CA TYR A 207 6.22 1.41 3.19
C TYR A 207 7.22 2.07 4.15
N GLY A 208 6.95 1.99 5.46
CA GLY A 208 7.83 2.52 6.50
C GLY A 208 8.82 1.49 7.04
N SER A 209 9.93 1.97 7.58
CA SER A 209 10.92 1.13 8.25
C SER A 209 10.38 0.60 9.60
N GLU A 210 10.02 -0.68 9.63
CA GLU A 210 9.64 -1.36 10.88
C GLU A 210 10.76 -1.29 11.92
N GLU A 211 12.03 -1.43 11.51
CA GLU A 211 13.18 -1.37 12.41
C GLU A 211 13.28 0.02 13.08
N LEU A 212 13.21 1.09 12.29
CA LEU A 212 13.29 2.45 12.81
C LEU A 212 12.08 2.77 13.70
N PHE A 213 10.88 2.36 13.30
CA PHE A 213 9.68 2.52 14.11
C PHE A 213 9.84 1.83 15.49
N LYS A 214 10.25 0.56 15.50
CA LYS A 214 10.51 -0.19 16.75
C LYS A 214 11.56 0.49 17.62
N ARG A 215 12.63 1.02 17.02
CA ARG A 215 13.68 1.78 17.71
C ARG A 215 13.11 3.02 18.39
N VAL A 216 12.35 3.84 17.67
CA VAL A 216 11.72 5.07 18.19
C VAL A 216 10.75 4.74 19.34
N VAL A 217 9.93 3.70 19.19
CA VAL A 217 9.01 3.25 20.24
C VAL A 217 9.76 2.82 21.52
N ASN A 218 10.84 2.06 21.37
CA ASN A 218 11.66 1.61 22.50
C ASN A 218 12.34 2.79 23.22
N GLU A 219 12.94 3.71 22.47
CA GLU A 219 13.65 4.87 23.00
C GLU A 219 12.73 5.84 23.75
N THR A 220 11.46 5.91 23.36
CA THR A 220 10.44 6.75 24.02
C THR A 220 9.73 6.04 25.19
N GLY A 221 10.13 4.79 25.47
CA GLY A 221 9.64 3.99 26.58
C GLY A 221 8.16 3.62 26.44
N TRP A 222 7.71 3.37 25.22
CA TRP A 222 6.38 2.84 24.92
C TRP A 222 6.43 1.35 24.61
N LYS A 223 5.29 0.70 24.77
CA LYS A 223 5.01 -0.61 24.18
C LYS A 223 3.76 -0.46 23.34
N TYR A 224 3.71 -1.13 22.20
CA TYR A 224 2.56 -1.11 21.32
C TYR A 224 1.98 -2.51 21.15
N LYS A 225 0.71 -2.54 20.76
CA LYS A 225 0.02 -3.73 20.29
C LYS A 225 -0.68 -3.38 18.99
N ILE A 226 -0.72 -4.30 18.04
CA ILE A 226 -1.50 -4.13 16.82
C ILE A 226 -2.98 -4.24 17.21
N TYR A 227 -3.75 -3.20 16.92
CA TYR A 227 -5.19 -3.18 17.20
C TYR A 227 -6.00 -3.77 16.05
N SER A 228 -5.64 -3.40 14.82
CA SER A 228 -6.20 -3.91 13.57
C SER A 228 -5.13 -3.86 12.49
N THR A 229 -5.23 -4.73 11.49
CA THR A 229 -4.28 -4.80 10.38
C THR A 229 -4.99 -5.29 9.12
N ASN A 230 -4.62 -4.73 7.97
CA ASN A 230 -5.08 -5.17 6.67
C ASN A 230 -4.07 -4.74 5.60
N ASN A 231 -4.11 -5.38 4.43
CA ASN A 231 -3.23 -5.07 3.30
C ASN A 231 -4.03 -4.31 2.24
N PHE A 232 -3.48 -3.20 1.77
CA PHE A 232 -4.10 -2.36 0.74
C PHE A 232 -3.11 -2.13 -0.39
N HIS A 233 -3.63 -2.01 -1.60
CA HIS A 233 -2.89 -1.44 -2.69
C HIS A 233 -2.92 0.08 -2.54
N VAL A 234 -1.76 0.72 -2.56
CA VAL A 234 -1.60 2.16 -2.33
C VAL A 234 -1.07 2.76 -3.62
N GLY A 235 -1.86 3.59 -4.30
CA GLY A 235 -1.46 4.25 -5.54
C GLY A 235 -0.48 5.42 -5.34
N ILE A 236 0.28 5.43 -4.24
CA ILE A 236 1.25 6.46 -3.90
C ILE A 236 2.63 5.96 -4.32
N GLY A 237 3.19 6.54 -5.37
CA GLY A 237 4.58 6.31 -5.77
C GLY A 237 4.78 5.09 -6.66
N ASP A 238 3.72 4.59 -7.31
CA ASP A 238 3.81 3.52 -8.30
C ASP A 238 4.24 4.05 -9.68
N GLU A 239 5.42 4.67 -9.72
CA GLU A 239 6.40 4.29 -10.73
C GLU A 239 7.47 3.45 -10.01
N GLN A 240 7.36 2.13 -10.12
CA GLN A 240 8.39 1.14 -9.75
C GLN A 240 8.94 1.23 -8.31
N GLN A 241 8.19 0.70 -7.34
CA GLN A 241 8.84 0.01 -6.22
C GLN A 241 9.20 -1.42 -6.66
N GLU A 242 10.43 -1.59 -7.15
CA GLU A 242 11.20 -2.81 -6.87
C GLU A 242 11.29 -2.92 -5.34
N SER A 243 10.36 -3.64 -4.72
CA SER A 243 10.48 -4.01 -3.32
C SER A 243 11.41 -5.23 -3.19
N ASP A 244 12.50 -5.05 -2.45
CA ASP A 244 13.45 -6.06 -1.98
C ASP A 244 14.21 -6.87 -3.05
N MET A 245 15.09 -6.19 -3.80
CA MET A 245 16.10 -6.84 -4.66
C MET A 245 17.50 -6.27 -4.46
N ASP A 246 17.97 -6.19 -3.21
CA ASP A 246 19.37 -5.86 -2.92
C ASP A 246 20.17 -7.09 -2.47
N CYS A 247 20.47 -7.96 -3.45
CA CYS A 247 21.69 -8.77 -3.44
C CYS A 247 22.04 -9.42 -4.79
N THR A 248 21.78 -8.80 -5.95
CA THR A 248 22.34 -9.31 -7.24
C THR A 248 22.45 -8.30 -8.39
N MET A 249 21.96 -7.06 -8.26
CA MET A 249 21.87 -6.13 -9.40
C MET A 249 23.06 -5.19 -9.60
N SER A 250 24.22 -5.47 -9.01
CA SER A 250 25.47 -4.76 -9.36
C SER A 250 26.02 -5.15 -10.75
N SER A 251 25.33 -6.00 -11.51
CA SER A 251 25.67 -6.38 -12.88
C SER A 251 24.74 -5.81 -13.96
N LEU A 252 23.66 -5.09 -13.61
CA LEU A 252 22.64 -4.66 -14.56
C LEU A 252 22.54 -3.13 -14.78
N ALA A 253 23.32 -2.34 -14.06
CA ALA A 253 23.40 -0.88 -14.24
C ALA A 253 24.19 -0.41 -15.49
N GLU A 254 24.66 -1.32 -16.36
CA GLU A 254 25.31 -0.96 -17.63
C GLU A 254 24.42 -1.05 -18.88
N ALA A 255 23.14 -1.40 -18.77
CA ALA A 255 22.25 -1.54 -19.94
C ALA A 255 21.29 -0.35 -20.13
N LYS A 256 21.82 0.87 -20.33
CA LYS A 256 21.08 1.89 -21.10
C LYS A 256 21.17 1.56 -22.60
N GLN A 257 20.39 0.60 -23.08
CA GLN A 257 20.28 0.33 -24.52
C GLN A 257 18.85 -0.08 -24.88
N HIS A 258 18.21 0.75 -25.70
CA HIS A 258 17.17 0.42 -26.68
C HIS A 258 16.08 -0.60 -26.26
N THR A 259 14.85 -0.13 -26.05
CA THR A 259 13.68 -1.03 -25.99
C THR A 259 13.52 -1.74 -27.34
N PRO A 260 13.68 -3.08 -27.40
CA PRO A 260 13.63 -3.79 -28.66
C PRO A 260 12.22 -3.72 -29.26
N THR A 261 12.16 -3.51 -30.56
CA THR A 261 10.96 -3.60 -31.38
C THR A 261 10.44 -5.05 -31.42
N LEU A 262 9.16 -5.24 -31.77
CA LEU A 262 8.57 -6.57 -31.95
C LEU A 262 9.35 -7.43 -32.95
N ASP A 263 9.94 -6.84 -33.99
CA ASP A 263 10.72 -7.57 -34.98
C ASP A 263 12.10 -7.99 -34.44
N GLU A 264 12.71 -7.17 -33.58
CA GLU A 264 13.94 -7.54 -32.86
C GLU A 264 13.68 -8.66 -31.86
N MET A 265 12.57 -8.60 -31.11
CA MET A 265 12.15 -9.68 -30.21
C MET A 265 11.89 -11.00 -30.97
N ARG A 266 11.21 -10.93 -32.12
CA ARG A 266 10.99 -12.10 -33.00
C ARG A 266 12.29 -12.67 -33.54
N SER A 267 13.24 -11.81 -33.92
CA SER A 267 14.55 -12.23 -34.39
C SER A 267 15.39 -12.91 -33.29
N LEU A 268 15.32 -12.38 -32.06
CA LEU A 268 15.96 -12.98 -30.89
C LEU A 268 15.38 -14.36 -30.56
N ALA A 269 14.04 -14.46 -30.50
CA ALA A 269 13.34 -15.73 -30.27
C ALA A 269 13.65 -16.76 -31.36
N ALA A 270 13.80 -16.34 -32.63
CA ALA A 270 14.16 -17.24 -33.72
C ALA A 270 15.58 -17.82 -33.58
N ASN A 271 16.48 -17.08 -32.91
CA ASN A 271 17.87 -17.47 -32.68
C ASN A 271 18.09 -18.17 -31.32
N ARG A 272 17.07 -18.22 -30.46
CA ARG A 272 17.09 -18.91 -29.16
C ARG A 272 15.91 -19.89 -29.09
N PRO A 273 16.06 -21.15 -29.52
CA PRO A 273 14.95 -22.10 -29.57
C PRO A 273 14.51 -22.62 -28.19
N GLN A 274 15.28 -22.34 -27.14
CA GLN A 274 15.01 -22.76 -25.77
C GLN A 274 15.39 -21.67 -24.77
N THR A 275 14.72 -21.69 -23.62
CA THR A 275 15.00 -20.88 -22.43
C THR A 275 14.88 -21.73 -21.18
N SER A 276 15.45 -21.30 -20.06
CA SER A 276 15.26 -21.94 -18.76
C SER A 276 14.57 -20.98 -17.80
N VAL A 277 13.56 -21.46 -17.09
CA VAL A 277 12.85 -20.71 -16.05
C VAL A 277 12.78 -21.58 -14.81
N LEU A 278 13.39 -21.14 -13.71
CA LEU A 278 13.49 -21.91 -12.46
C LEU A 278 14.10 -23.30 -12.65
N GLY A 279 15.12 -23.37 -13.52
CA GLY A 279 15.82 -24.61 -13.85
C GLY A 279 14.99 -25.62 -14.65
N LYS A 280 13.92 -25.19 -15.31
CA LYS A 280 13.14 -25.99 -16.27
C LYS A 280 13.27 -25.40 -17.67
N ASP A 281 13.58 -26.26 -18.62
CA ASP A 281 13.81 -25.85 -20.01
C ASP A 281 12.51 -25.82 -20.80
N PHE A 282 12.23 -24.69 -21.43
CA PHE A 282 11.06 -24.45 -22.26
C PHE A 282 11.46 -24.15 -23.70
N LEU A 283 10.61 -24.54 -24.64
CA LEU A 283 10.73 -24.13 -26.04
C LEU A 283 10.31 -22.68 -26.20
N VAL A 284 11.04 -21.99 -27.08
CA VAL A 284 10.84 -20.58 -27.43
C VAL A 284 10.26 -20.46 -28.82
N TYR A 285 9.26 -19.58 -28.97
CA TYR A 285 8.48 -19.43 -30.20
C TYR A 285 8.40 -17.96 -30.62
N PRO A 286 8.94 -17.58 -31.79
CA PRO A 286 8.90 -16.20 -32.28
C PRO A 286 7.48 -15.62 -32.42
N GLU A 287 6.48 -16.47 -32.61
CA GLU A 287 5.09 -16.08 -32.82
C GLU A 287 4.33 -15.83 -31.51
N VAL A 288 4.91 -16.21 -30.37
CA VAL A 288 4.36 -15.97 -29.03
C VAL A 288 5.08 -14.76 -28.45
N TYR A 289 4.37 -13.88 -27.74
CA TYR A 289 5.00 -12.71 -27.13
C TYR A 289 6.02 -13.14 -26.07
N TYR A 290 7.26 -12.65 -26.21
CA TYR A 290 8.37 -12.86 -25.28
C TYR A 290 8.77 -11.53 -24.66
N PRO A 291 8.59 -11.32 -23.34
CA PRO A 291 9.23 -10.21 -22.66
C PRO A 291 10.71 -10.57 -22.42
N ASP A 292 11.49 -10.78 -23.48
CA ASP A 292 12.92 -11.12 -23.38
C ASP A 292 13.80 -9.86 -23.28
N THR A 293 13.52 -9.03 -22.28
CA THR A 293 14.45 -7.99 -21.79
C THR A 293 14.73 -8.06 -20.29
N SER A 294 14.16 -9.02 -19.58
CA SER A 294 14.46 -9.24 -18.17
C SER A 294 14.12 -10.69 -17.78
N PHE A 295 15.05 -11.61 -18.08
CA PHE A 295 15.02 -13.00 -17.58
C PHE A 295 14.67 -13.05 -16.07
N ASP A 296 15.18 -12.07 -15.30
CA ASP A 296 14.98 -11.95 -13.86
C ASP A 296 13.51 -11.75 -13.46
N ILE A 297 12.70 -11.02 -14.23
CA ILE A 297 11.28 -10.78 -13.89
C ILE A 297 10.45 -12.05 -14.08
N THR A 298 10.71 -12.79 -15.16
CA THR A 298 9.97 -14.04 -15.42
C THR A 298 10.31 -15.10 -14.38
N GLU A 299 11.57 -15.23 -13.99
CA GLU A 299 11.95 -16.14 -12.90
C GLU A 299 11.30 -15.72 -11.59
N TYR A 300 11.48 -14.46 -11.17
CA TYR A 300 10.96 -13.94 -9.91
C TYR A 300 9.44 -14.10 -9.78
N MET A 301 8.67 -13.70 -10.80
CA MET A 301 7.20 -13.85 -10.77
C MET A 301 6.78 -15.31 -10.59
N ASN A 302 7.46 -16.23 -11.27
CA ASN A 302 7.14 -17.65 -11.14
C ASN A 302 7.54 -18.20 -9.76
N GLU A 303 8.62 -17.72 -9.12
CA GLU A 303 8.96 -18.12 -7.75
C GLU A 303 7.88 -17.69 -6.75
N GLU A 304 7.41 -16.45 -6.84
CA GLU A 304 6.40 -15.91 -5.92
C GLU A 304 5.05 -16.62 -6.08
N ILE A 305 4.61 -16.84 -7.31
CA ILE A 305 3.38 -17.59 -7.59
C ILE A 305 3.47 -19.00 -6.99
N LEU A 306 4.62 -19.67 -7.15
CA LEU A 306 4.84 -20.99 -6.56
C LEU A 306 4.86 -20.97 -5.02
N LYS A 307 5.39 -19.91 -4.38
CA LYS A 307 5.33 -19.76 -2.91
C LYS A 307 3.89 -19.68 -2.43
N VAL A 308 3.05 -18.88 -3.10
CA VAL A 308 1.62 -18.77 -2.78
C VAL A 308 0.91 -20.10 -2.94
N ILE A 309 1.10 -20.78 -4.07
CA ILE A 309 0.47 -22.09 -4.35
C ILE A 309 0.90 -23.13 -3.31
N ASN A 310 2.19 -23.19 -2.98
CA ASN A 310 2.69 -24.10 -1.95
C ASN A 310 2.12 -23.78 -0.56
N GLY A 311 1.92 -22.50 -0.24
CA GLY A 311 1.23 -22.06 0.98
C GLY A 311 -0.21 -22.57 1.03
N GLU A 312 -0.96 -22.45 -0.06
CA GLU A 312 -2.34 -22.92 -0.15
C GLU A 312 -2.45 -24.45 -0.13
N LEU A 313 -1.54 -25.16 -0.80
CA LEU A 313 -1.48 -26.62 -0.76
C LEU A 313 -1.22 -27.16 0.66
N ARG A 314 -0.40 -26.47 1.47
CA ARG A 314 -0.16 -26.84 2.88
C ARG A 314 -1.39 -26.69 3.78
N LYS A 315 -2.31 -25.78 3.44
CA LYS A 315 -3.55 -25.54 4.20
C LYS A 315 -4.65 -26.55 3.88
N LYS A 316 -4.55 -27.25 2.75
CA LYS A 316 -5.51 -28.27 2.32
C LYS A 316 -5.19 -29.63 2.93
N SER A 317 -6.22 -30.38 3.35
CA SER A 317 -6.07 -31.76 3.82
C SER A 317 -5.51 -32.67 2.72
N GLU A 318 -4.93 -33.82 3.08
CA GLU A 318 -4.25 -34.71 2.14
C GLU A 318 -5.10 -35.12 0.90
N GLU A 319 -6.43 -35.05 1.00
CA GLU A 319 -7.39 -35.46 -0.03
C GLU A 319 -7.91 -34.36 -0.97
N LYS A 320 -7.60 -33.06 -0.75
CA LYS A 320 -8.20 -31.97 -1.54
C LYS A 320 -7.29 -31.48 -2.69
N SER A 321 -7.85 -31.39 -3.90
CA SER A 321 -7.20 -30.79 -5.07
C SER A 321 -7.15 -29.25 -5.01
N PHE A 322 -6.25 -28.66 -5.79
CA PHE A 322 -6.12 -27.22 -5.99
C PHE A 322 -6.31 -26.91 -7.47
N ASP A 323 -7.24 -26.02 -7.77
CA ASP A 323 -7.58 -25.63 -9.13
C ASP A 323 -6.91 -24.29 -9.44
N PHE A 324 -6.06 -24.25 -10.46
CA PHE A 324 -5.32 -23.06 -10.89
C PHE A 324 -5.69 -22.67 -12.32
N LEU A 325 -5.97 -21.40 -12.55
CA LEU A 325 -6.24 -20.85 -13.87
C LEU A 325 -5.23 -19.75 -14.21
N GLU A 326 -4.50 -19.93 -15.30
CA GLU A 326 -3.71 -18.88 -15.93
C GLU A 326 -4.48 -18.24 -17.09
N VAL A 327 -4.52 -16.92 -17.13
CA VAL A 327 -5.13 -16.15 -18.22
C VAL A 327 -4.06 -15.33 -18.93
N GLY A 328 -3.99 -15.43 -20.26
CA GLY A 328 -2.89 -14.89 -21.05
C GLY A 328 -1.63 -15.74 -20.94
N CYS A 329 -1.76 -17.06 -21.13
CA CYS A 329 -0.73 -18.03 -20.75
C CYS A 329 0.58 -17.97 -21.54
N GLY A 330 0.66 -17.23 -22.65
CA GLY A 330 1.91 -17.08 -23.39
C GLY A 330 2.54 -18.43 -23.78
N ALA A 331 3.80 -18.66 -23.39
CA ALA A 331 4.47 -19.94 -23.60
C ALA A 331 4.18 -21.01 -22.52
N GLY A 332 3.37 -20.68 -21.52
CA GLY A 332 2.83 -21.60 -20.52
C GLY A 332 3.70 -21.79 -19.27
N TYR A 333 4.67 -20.91 -19.00
CA TYR A 333 5.65 -21.09 -17.92
C TYR A 333 4.99 -21.28 -16.56
N THR A 334 4.08 -20.38 -16.19
CA THR A 334 3.45 -20.41 -14.87
C THR A 334 2.51 -21.59 -14.71
N ALA A 335 1.65 -21.89 -15.69
CA ALA A 335 0.79 -23.07 -15.66
C ALA A 335 1.59 -24.38 -15.57
N ILE A 336 2.68 -24.50 -16.32
CA ILE A 336 3.50 -25.72 -16.33
C ILE A 336 4.25 -25.88 -15.02
N LEU A 337 4.89 -24.82 -14.51
CA LEU A 337 5.59 -24.85 -13.23
C LEU A 337 4.63 -25.16 -12.08
N THR A 338 3.41 -24.62 -12.12
CA THR A 338 2.34 -24.95 -11.18
C THR A 338 1.95 -26.43 -11.25
N ALA A 339 1.77 -26.97 -12.45
CA ALA A 339 1.47 -28.38 -12.62
C ALA A 339 2.62 -29.29 -12.14
N LEU A 340 3.86 -28.85 -12.27
CA LEU A 340 5.05 -29.56 -11.78
C LEU A 340 5.20 -29.48 -10.25
N ALA A 341 4.75 -28.40 -9.62
CA ALA A 341 4.89 -28.20 -8.18
C ALA A 341 4.08 -29.22 -7.35
N SER A 342 2.95 -29.69 -7.88
CA SER A 342 2.16 -30.75 -7.23
C SER A 342 1.25 -31.50 -8.18
N GLU A 343 1.16 -32.82 -7.99
CA GLU A 343 0.18 -33.67 -8.68
C GLU A 343 -1.28 -33.34 -8.28
N LYS A 344 -1.46 -32.66 -7.14
CA LYS A 344 -2.78 -32.22 -6.65
C LYS A 344 -3.28 -30.94 -7.34
N CYS A 345 -2.45 -30.30 -8.17
CA CYS A 345 -2.86 -29.15 -8.95
C CYS A 345 -3.51 -29.61 -10.26
N HIS A 346 -4.77 -29.22 -10.46
CA HIS A 346 -5.41 -29.24 -11.76
C HIS A 346 -5.27 -27.85 -12.36
N VAL A 347 -4.65 -27.78 -13.53
CA VAL A 347 -4.25 -26.52 -14.13
C VAL A 347 -5.05 -26.26 -15.40
N TRP A 348 -5.56 -25.04 -15.51
CA TRP A 348 -6.17 -24.50 -16.71
C TRP A 348 -5.36 -23.32 -17.20
N ALA A 349 -5.23 -23.19 -18.51
CA ALA A 349 -4.56 -22.08 -19.15
C ALA A 349 -5.44 -21.55 -20.28
N THR A 350 -5.47 -20.24 -20.44
CA THR A 350 -6.27 -19.59 -21.48
C THR A 350 -5.48 -18.51 -22.18
N ASP A 351 -5.73 -18.34 -23.47
CA ASP A 351 -5.20 -17.22 -24.26
C ASP A 351 -6.17 -16.89 -25.40
N ILE A 352 -6.24 -15.62 -25.79
CA ILE A 352 -7.04 -15.20 -26.94
C ILE A 352 -6.44 -15.70 -28.27
N ASN A 353 -5.14 -16.00 -28.29
CA ASN A 353 -4.41 -16.43 -29.47
C ASN A 353 -4.26 -17.97 -29.50
N GLU A 354 -4.91 -18.62 -30.47
CA GLU A 354 -4.85 -20.07 -30.64
C GLU A 354 -3.43 -20.61 -30.83
N THR A 355 -2.55 -19.85 -31.49
CA THR A 355 -1.14 -20.24 -31.67
C THR A 355 -0.45 -20.36 -30.32
N THR A 356 -0.68 -19.40 -29.43
CA THR A 356 -0.14 -19.34 -28.07
C THR A 356 -0.60 -20.54 -27.24
N VAL A 357 -1.89 -20.88 -27.30
CA VAL A 357 -2.45 -22.08 -26.65
C VAL A 357 -1.77 -23.37 -27.13
N LYS A 358 -1.55 -23.51 -28.45
CA LYS A 358 -0.84 -24.67 -29.01
C LYS A 358 0.60 -24.76 -28.46
N LYS A 359 1.27 -23.62 -28.32
CA LYS A 359 2.65 -23.55 -27.80
C LYS A 359 2.75 -23.88 -26.31
N THR A 360 1.80 -23.43 -25.52
CA THR A 360 1.64 -23.87 -24.13
C THR A 360 1.45 -25.39 -24.03
N ILE A 361 0.65 -26.00 -24.90
CA ILE A 361 0.47 -27.46 -24.92
C ILE A 361 1.75 -28.19 -25.34
N GLU A 362 2.50 -27.67 -26.31
CA GLU A 362 3.79 -28.22 -26.72
C GLU A 362 4.79 -28.23 -25.56
N ASN A 363 4.91 -27.12 -24.81
CA ASN A 363 5.73 -27.06 -23.60
C ASN A 363 5.19 -27.97 -22.48
N ALA A 364 3.87 -28.06 -22.29
CA ALA A 364 3.28 -28.96 -21.28
C ALA A 364 3.64 -30.43 -21.55
N LYS A 365 3.68 -30.84 -22.83
CA LYS A 365 4.12 -32.19 -23.24
C LYS A 365 5.60 -32.41 -22.98
N LEU A 366 6.45 -31.42 -23.23
CA LEU A 366 7.88 -31.48 -22.93
C LEU A 366 8.13 -31.83 -21.46
N HIS A 367 7.30 -31.31 -20.55
CA HIS A 367 7.39 -31.55 -19.11
C HIS A 367 6.50 -32.70 -18.59
N GLY A 368 5.75 -33.38 -19.46
CA GLY A 368 4.87 -34.50 -19.07
C GLY A 368 3.68 -34.10 -18.19
N VAL A 369 3.21 -32.86 -18.29
CA VAL A 369 2.07 -32.33 -17.49
C VAL A 369 0.80 -32.11 -18.31
N ASP A 370 0.80 -32.45 -19.60
CA ASP A 370 -0.30 -32.23 -20.55
C ASP A 370 -1.60 -32.99 -20.19
N ALA A 371 -1.53 -34.06 -19.39
CA ALA A 371 -2.70 -34.71 -18.85
C ALA A 371 -3.41 -33.91 -17.73
N ARG A 372 -2.67 -33.04 -17.04
CA ARG A 372 -3.13 -32.27 -15.87
C ARG A 372 -3.27 -30.76 -16.14
N LEU A 373 -2.70 -30.29 -17.25
CA LEU A 373 -2.81 -28.93 -17.74
C LEU A 373 -3.71 -28.90 -18.97
N LYS A 374 -4.86 -28.22 -18.87
CA LYS A 374 -5.79 -28.04 -19.99
C LYS A 374 -5.73 -26.59 -20.48
N ALA A 375 -5.28 -26.39 -21.71
CA ALA A 375 -5.24 -25.07 -22.33
C ALA A 375 -6.35 -24.91 -23.38
N ALA A 376 -6.97 -23.73 -23.46
CA ALA A 376 -8.01 -23.43 -24.44
C ALA A 376 -7.94 -21.99 -24.97
N THR A 377 -8.33 -21.80 -26.23
CA THR A 377 -8.46 -20.46 -26.82
C THR A 377 -9.73 -19.80 -26.29
N ALA A 378 -9.57 -18.66 -25.62
CA ALA A 378 -10.61 -18.05 -24.81
C ALA A 378 -10.36 -16.56 -24.64
N ASP A 379 -11.43 -15.77 -24.73
CA ASP A 379 -11.42 -14.39 -24.25
C ASP A 379 -11.62 -14.37 -22.74
N VAL A 380 -10.89 -13.48 -22.05
CA VAL A 380 -10.92 -13.23 -20.61
C VAL A 380 -12.36 -12.99 -20.11
N PHE A 381 -13.24 -12.53 -21.01
CA PHE A 381 -14.65 -12.21 -20.74
C PHE A 381 -15.65 -13.30 -21.13
N ASP A 382 -15.24 -14.44 -21.70
CA ASP A 382 -16.17 -15.52 -22.06
C ASP A 382 -16.44 -16.46 -20.87
N HIS A 383 -17.43 -16.09 -20.06
CA HIS A 383 -17.88 -16.84 -18.87
C HIS A 383 -18.35 -18.28 -19.17
N LYS A 384 -18.62 -18.65 -20.44
CA LYS A 384 -19.11 -19.99 -20.80
C LYS A 384 -18.06 -21.08 -20.61
N ILE A 385 -16.77 -20.71 -20.56
CA ILE A 385 -15.66 -21.65 -20.42
C ILE A 385 -15.54 -22.17 -18.97
N PHE A 386 -16.07 -21.42 -18.01
CA PHE A 386 -16.09 -21.77 -16.58
C PHE A 386 -17.44 -22.33 -16.11
N ALA A 387 -18.43 -22.46 -17.01
CA ALA A 387 -19.74 -22.98 -16.66
C ALA A 387 -19.66 -24.48 -16.29
N GLY A 388 -19.80 -24.78 -14.99
CA GLY A 388 -19.92 -26.14 -14.47
C GLY A 388 -18.67 -26.74 -13.80
N LYS A 389 -17.69 -25.91 -13.39
CA LYS A 389 -16.57 -26.33 -12.55
C LYS A 389 -16.45 -25.47 -11.31
#